data_AF-A0A9L0S777-F1
#
_entry.id   AF-A0A9L0S777-F1
#
_cell.length_a   1.000
_cell.length_b   1.000
_cell.length_c   1.000
_cell.angle_alpha   90.00
_cell.angle_beta   90.00
_cell.angle_gamma   90.00
#
_symmetry.space_group_name_H-M   'P 1'
#
loop_
_entity.id
_entity.type
_entity.pdbx_description
1 polymer ?
#
loop_
_entity_poly.entity_id
_entity_poly.type
_entity_poly.pdbx_seq_one_letter_code
_entity_poly.pdbx_strand_id
1 'polypeptide(L)'
;MATAASLRDCQAWNDAGLSLSTSSNEACRLFDAVLTQYVKWTNDKSLGGIEGCLSKLKAADPTFAMGHAISNGLLLVGTGSSVRLDKELDLAVKTMVEIAKTQPLTQREQLHVSAVETFAKGNFPKASELWEQILRDHPTDMLALKFSHDTYFYLGHQEQMRDSVARVYPFWTPNIPLSSPELTAANPPLFAEEDWP
;
A
#
# COMPACT_ATOMS: atom_id res chain seq x y z
N MET A 1 6.99 15.03 11.64
CA MET A 1 6.86 13.75 12.38
C MET A 1 5.38 13.49 12.58
N ALA A 2 4.85 12.35 12.14
CA ALA A 2 3.48 11.97 12.46
C ALA A 2 3.48 11.52 13.92
N THR A 3 2.83 12.27 14.81
CA THR A 3 2.67 11.85 16.21
C THR A 3 1.76 10.61 16.24
N ALA A 4 2.01 9.65 17.13
CA ALA A 4 1.21 8.41 17.26
C ALA A 4 -0.32 8.64 17.38
N ALA A 5 -0.75 9.85 17.80
CA ALA A 5 -2.13 10.28 17.84
C ALA A 5 -2.81 10.47 16.46
N SER A 6 -2.07 10.46 15.35
CA SER A 6 -2.61 10.64 13.99
C SER A 6 -2.73 9.34 13.19
N LEU A 7 -2.38 8.19 13.78
CA LEU A 7 -2.44 6.90 13.09
C LEU A 7 -3.86 6.34 13.14
N ARG A 8 -4.35 5.87 11.99
CA ARG A 8 -5.70 5.36 11.83
C ARG A 8 -5.91 4.07 12.60
N ASP A 9 -6.97 4.03 13.41
CA ASP A 9 -7.46 2.82 14.04
C ASP A 9 -8.58 2.16 13.20
N CYS A 10 -9.23 1.11 13.71
CA CYS A 10 -10.24 0.37 12.95
C CYS A 10 -11.36 1.29 12.43
N GLN A 11 -11.84 2.20 13.27
CA GLN A 11 -12.93 3.12 12.89
C GLN A 11 -12.45 4.10 11.84
N ALA A 12 -11.26 4.70 12.01
CA ALA A 12 -10.73 5.65 11.05
C ALA A 12 -10.46 5.02 9.67
N TRP A 13 -10.02 3.75 9.62
CA TRP A 13 -9.90 3.00 8.35
C TRP A 13 -11.25 2.73 7.69
N ASN A 14 -12.27 2.41 8.49
CA ASN A 14 -13.62 2.21 8.02
C ASN A 14 -14.26 3.51 7.48
N ASP A 15 -14.11 4.61 8.20
CA ASP A 15 -14.61 5.94 7.80
C ASP A 15 -13.95 6.44 6.50
N ALA A 16 -12.71 5.99 6.24
CA ALA A 16 -12.01 6.25 4.98
C ALA A 16 -12.49 5.36 3.81
N GLY A 17 -13.46 4.46 4.01
CA GLY A 17 -13.93 3.51 3.00
C GLY A 17 -12.93 2.39 2.69
N LEU A 18 -11.97 2.16 3.60
CA LEU A 18 -10.87 1.22 3.45
C LEU A 18 -10.82 0.24 4.64
N SER A 19 -11.99 -0.25 5.07
CA SER A 19 -12.14 -1.13 6.23
C SER A 19 -11.19 -2.32 6.19
N LEU A 20 -10.63 -2.69 7.34
CA LEU A 20 -9.69 -3.79 7.50
C LEU A 20 -10.37 -4.93 8.27
N SER A 21 -10.02 -6.18 7.95
CA SER A 21 -10.64 -7.37 8.58
C SER A 21 -10.27 -7.56 10.05
N THR A 22 -9.26 -6.83 10.55
CA THR A 22 -8.83 -6.90 11.96
C THR A 22 -9.73 -6.06 12.88
N SER A 23 -10.00 -6.59 14.06
CA SER A 23 -10.64 -5.85 15.16
C SER A 23 -9.62 -5.17 16.10
N SER A 24 -8.32 -5.36 15.85
CA SER A 24 -7.25 -4.80 16.67
C SER A 24 -6.93 -3.37 16.23
N ASN A 25 -7.33 -2.39 17.07
CA ASN A 25 -6.95 -0.99 16.88
C ASN A 25 -5.43 -0.79 16.86
N GLU A 26 -4.69 -1.60 17.61
CA GLU A 26 -3.22 -1.58 17.59
C GLU A 26 -2.68 -2.03 16.24
N ALA A 27 -3.19 -3.13 15.67
CA ALA A 27 -2.80 -3.61 14.36
C ALA A 27 -3.10 -2.58 13.25
N CYS A 28 -4.28 -1.95 13.27
CA CYS A 28 -4.61 -0.87 12.33
C CYS A 28 -3.63 0.31 12.40
N ARG A 29 -3.26 0.76 13.60
CA ARG A 29 -2.32 1.88 13.78
C ARG A 29 -0.91 1.52 13.33
N LEU A 30 -0.46 0.30 13.63
CA LEU A 30 0.85 -0.18 13.21
C LEU A 30 0.92 -0.39 11.69
N PHE A 31 -0.15 -0.89 11.07
CA PHE A 31 -0.28 -0.97 9.62
C PHE A 31 -0.21 0.42 8.98
N ASP A 32 -0.93 1.40 9.53
CA ASP A 32 -0.89 2.78 9.06
C ASP A 32 0.48 3.43 9.24
N ALA A 33 1.19 3.09 10.33
CA ALA A 33 2.55 3.54 10.58
C ALA A 33 3.55 2.98 9.56
N VAL A 34 3.44 1.69 9.22
CA VAL A 34 4.27 1.06 8.19
C VAL A 34 4.00 1.71 6.83
N LEU A 35 2.72 1.84 6.45
CA LEU A 35 2.31 2.47 5.20
C LEU A 35 2.80 3.91 5.09
N THR A 36 2.63 4.70 6.16
CA THR A 36 3.09 6.09 6.21
C THR A 36 4.60 6.21 6.05
N GLN A 37 5.37 5.36 6.75
CA GLN A 37 6.82 5.36 6.66
C GLN A 37 7.31 4.99 5.27
N TYR A 38 6.71 3.96 4.66
CA TYR A 38 7.01 3.52 3.31
C TYR A 38 6.72 4.61 2.27
N VAL A 39 5.54 5.23 2.32
CA VAL A 39 5.13 6.28 1.37
C VAL A 39 5.99 7.53 1.49
N LYS A 40 6.35 7.92 2.71
CA LYS A 40 7.18 9.11 2.97
C LYS A 40 8.68 8.85 2.83
N TRP A 41 9.10 7.61 2.56
CA TRP A 41 10.51 7.21 2.57
C TRP A 41 11.22 7.59 3.89
N THR A 42 10.56 7.31 5.01
CA THR A 42 11.07 7.60 6.37
C THR A 42 11.22 6.31 7.19
N ASN A 43 12.07 6.35 8.21
CA ASN A 43 12.24 5.26 9.15
C ASN A 43 12.25 5.83 10.58
N ASP A 44 11.06 5.95 11.17
CA ASP A 44 10.86 6.66 12.43
C ASP A 44 11.34 5.81 13.62
N LYS A 45 12.48 6.19 14.19
CA LYS A 45 13.10 5.50 15.32
C LYS A 45 12.20 5.46 16.56
N SER A 46 11.31 6.45 16.75
CA SER A 46 10.41 6.48 17.91
C SER A 46 9.35 5.37 17.87
N LEU A 47 9.01 4.90 16.67
CA LEU A 47 8.09 3.77 16.46
C LEU A 47 8.83 2.41 16.40
N GLY A 48 10.16 2.45 16.32
CA GLY A 48 11.02 1.27 16.07
C GLY A 48 11.31 1.05 14.57
N GLY A 49 11.07 2.05 13.73
CA GLY A 49 11.22 1.95 12.28
C GLY A 49 10.19 1.03 11.64
N ILE A 50 10.35 0.77 10.34
CA ILE A 50 9.47 -0.14 9.58
C ILE A 50 9.52 -1.56 10.15
N GLU A 51 10.71 -2.10 10.41
CA GLU A 51 10.90 -3.45 10.93
C GLU A 51 10.28 -3.63 12.33
N GLY A 52 10.52 -2.67 13.23
CA GLY A 52 9.92 -2.71 14.56
C GLY A 52 8.39 -2.59 14.53
N CYS A 53 7.84 -1.80 13.60
CA CYS A 53 6.39 -1.73 13.41
C CYS A 53 5.81 -3.04 12.86
N LEU A 54 6.47 -3.68 11.88
CA LEU A 54 6.04 -4.97 11.33
C LEU A 54 6.08 -6.09 12.39
N SER A 55 7.12 -6.12 13.22
CA SER A 55 7.23 -7.07 14.33
C SER A 55 6.09 -6.91 15.33
N LYS A 56 5.82 -5.66 15.76
CA LYS A 56 4.69 -5.35 16.65
C LYS A 56 3.34 -5.65 15.99
N LEU A 57 3.19 -5.38 14.68
CA LEU A 57 1.96 -5.61 13.93
C LEU A 57 1.59 -7.10 13.94
N LYS A 58 2.59 -7.95 13.66
CA LYS A 58 2.42 -9.41 13.72
C LYS A 58 2.08 -9.90 15.12
N ALA A 59 2.65 -9.30 16.16
CA ALA A 59 2.33 -9.64 17.55
C ALA A 59 0.90 -9.20 17.95
N ALA A 60 0.46 -8.03 17.46
CA ALA A 60 -0.85 -7.46 17.78
C ALA A 60 -2.01 -8.22 17.09
N ASP A 61 -1.81 -8.72 15.88
CA ASP A 61 -2.76 -9.61 15.20
C ASP A 61 -2.03 -10.56 14.22
N PRO A 62 -1.69 -11.78 14.67
CA PRO A 62 -0.98 -12.76 13.83
C PRO A 62 -1.76 -13.24 12.61
N THR A 63 -3.08 -13.07 12.60
CA THR A 63 -4.01 -13.49 11.53
C THR A 63 -4.42 -12.35 10.62
N PHE A 64 -3.87 -11.15 10.81
CA PHE A 64 -4.22 -10.00 10.00
C PHE A 64 -3.65 -10.09 8.57
N ALA A 65 -4.49 -10.47 7.61
CA ALA A 65 -4.08 -10.72 6.22
C ALA A 65 -3.36 -9.53 5.57
N MET A 66 -3.85 -8.31 5.77
CA MET A 66 -3.19 -7.12 5.24
C MET A 66 -1.85 -6.81 5.92
N GLY A 67 -1.68 -7.19 7.19
CA GLY A 67 -0.39 -7.11 7.88
C GLY A 67 0.66 -8.02 7.23
N HIS A 68 0.27 -9.23 6.84
CA HIS A 68 1.12 -10.11 6.03
C HIS A 68 1.34 -9.57 4.63
N ALA A 69 0.31 -9.02 3.99
CA ALA A 69 0.40 -8.47 2.63
C ALA A 69 1.40 -7.30 2.54
N ILE A 70 1.36 -6.34 3.48
CA ILE A 70 2.32 -5.23 3.50
C ILE A 70 3.73 -5.72 3.87
N SER A 71 3.87 -6.65 4.82
CA SER A 71 5.17 -7.20 5.22
C SER A 71 5.86 -7.92 4.06
N ASN A 72 5.17 -8.86 3.43
CA ASN A 72 5.70 -9.64 2.31
C ASN A 72 5.90 -8.75 1.07
N GLY A 73 4.94 -7.86 0.80
CA GLY A 73 4.99 -6.91 -0.30
C GLY A 73 6.22 -6.01 -0.21
N LEU A 74 6.52 -5.43 0.96
CA LEU A 74 7.70 -4.58 1.17
C LEU A 74 9.02 -5.32 0.92
N LEU A 75 9.14 -6.57 1.37
CA LEU A 75 10.35 -7.36 1.13
C LEU A 75 10.51 -7.68 -0.37
N LEU A 76 9.41 -7.98 -1.06
CA LEU A 76 9.39 -8.28 -2.49
C LEU A 76 9.71 -7.06 -3.35
N VAL A 77 9.07 -5.90 -3.11
CA VAL A 77 9.39 -4.66 -3.84
C VAL A 77 10.77 -4.11 -3.46
N GLY A 78 11.34 -4.53 -2.32
CA GLY A 78 12.75 -4.27 -2.02
C GLY A 78 13.74 -4.91 -3.01
N THR A 79 13.31 -5.92 -3.78
CA THR A 79 14.10 -6.66 -4.80
C THR A 79 15.41 -7.31 -4.30
N GLY A 80 15.73 -7.20 -3.01
CA GLY A 80 16.90 -7.83 -2.39
C GLY A 80 16.73 -9.33 -2.11
N SER A 81 15.48 -9.82 -2.09
CA SER A 81 15.12 -11.22 -1.86
C SER A 81 14.11 -11.70 -2.91
N SER A 82 13.99 -13.03 -3.06
CA SER A 82 12.94 -13.64 -3.89
C SER A 82 12.53 -14.99 -3.30
N VAL A 83 11.27 -15.39 -3.48
CA VAL A 83 10.76 -16.71 -3.03
C VAL A 83 11.53 -17.91 -3.60
N ARG A 84 12.24 -17.71 -4.72
CA ARG A 84 13.06 -18.76 -5.34
C ARG A 84 14.32 -19.08 -4.53
N LEU A 85 14.88 -18.09 -3.85
CA LEU A 85 16.15 -18.19 -3.13
C LEU A 85 15.98 -18.13 -1.61
N ASP A 86 14.90 -17.50 -1.15
CA ASP A 86 14.56 -17.29 0.25
C ASP A 86 13.35 -18.17 0.63
N LYS A 87 13.63 -19.26 1.35
CA LYS A 87 12.62 -20.23 1.80
C LYS A 87 11.71 -19.65 2.88
N GLU A 88 12.19 -18.68 3.66
CA GLU A 88 11.40 -18.05 4.71
C GLU A 88 10.37 -17.13 4.07
N LEU A 89 10.76 -16.36 3.05
CA LEU A 89 9.85 -15.54 2.26
C LEU A 89 8.83 -16.38 1.49
N ASP A 90 9.23 -17.49 0.88
CA ASP A 90 8.29 -18.43 0.23
C ASP A 90 7.24 -18.95 1.23
N LEU A 91 7.67 -19.36 2.42
CA LEU A 91 6.75 -19.80 3.47
C LEU A 91 5.85 -18.66 3.96
N ALA A 92 6.38 -17.43 4.09
CA ALA A 92 5.61 -16.27 4.53
C ALA A 92 4.50 -15.90 3.52
N VAL A 93 4.78 -15.95 2.21
CA VAL A 93 3.78 -15.73 1.15
C VAL A 93 2.72 -16.82 1.17
N LYS A 94 3.10 -18.10 1.32
CA LYS A 94 2.13 -19.21 1.45
C LYS A 94 1.24 -19.04 2.68
N THR A 95 1.83 -18.66 3.81
CA THR A 95 1.10 -18.42 5.07
C THR A 95 0.08 -17.29 4.91
N MET A 96 0.45 -16.19 4.25
CA MET A 96 -0.47 -15.09 3.93
C MET A 96 -1.69 -15.56 3.13
N VAL A 97 -1.47 -16.40 2.10
CA VAL A 97 -2.54 -16.95 1.27
C VAL A 97 -3.45 -17.89 2.07
N GLU A 98 -2.90 -18.72 2.95
CA GLU A 98 -3.70 -19.60 3.80
C GLU A 98 -4.52 -18.83 4.83
N ILE A 99 -3.94 -17.83 5.50
CA ILE A 99 -4.67 -16.95 6.42
C ILE A 99 -5.86 -16.28 5.72
N ALA A 100 -5.66 -15.80 4.49
CA ALA A 100 -6.72 -15.17 3.71
C ALA A 100 -7.90 -16.10 3.41
N LYS A 101 -7.69 -17.41 3.39
CA LYS A 101 -8.76 -18.42 3.21
C LYS A 101 -9.50 -18.75 4.51
N THR A 102 -8.86 -18.53 5.66
CA THR A 102 -9.44 -18.90 6.97
C THR A 102 -10.41 -17.87 7.55
N GLN A 103 -10.51 -16.68 6.96
CA GLN A 103 -11.32 -15.59 7.49
C GLN A 103 -12.04 -14.81 6.39
N PRO A 104 -13.18 -14.18 6.69
CA PRO A 104 -13.84 -13.31 5.74
C PRO A 104 -12.99 -12.05 5.52
N LEU A 105 -12.57 -11.85 4.27
CA LEU A 105 -11.86 -10.65 3.82
C LEU A 105 -12.76 -9.81 2.92
N THR A 106 -12.57 -8.49 2.96
CA THR A 106 -13.15 -7.61 1.94
C THR A 106 -12.56 -7.93 0.57
N GLN A 107 -13.27 -7.58 -0.51
CA GLN A 107 -12.76 -7.77 -1.88
C GLN A 107 -11.41 -7.05 -2.08
N ARG A 108 -11.24 -5.87 -1.48
CA ARG A 108 -9.99 -5.10 -1.48
C ARG A 108 -8.82 -5.89 -0.90
N GLU A 109 -9.00 -6.48 0.28
CA GLU A 109 -7.96 -7.25 0.96
C GLU A 109 -7.60 -8.53 0.19
N GLN A 110 -8.60 -9.22 -0.39
CA GLN A 110 -8.37 -10.38 -1.25
C GLN A 110 -7.54 -10.03 -2.49
N LEU A 111 -7.81 -8.86 -3.11
CA LEU A 111 -7.03 -8.38 -4.24
C LEU A 111 -5.59 -8.06 -3.85
N HIS A 112 -5.35 -7.46 -2.67
CA HIS A 112 -3.99 -7.23 -2.18
C HIS A 112 -3.21 -8.53 -1.97
N VAL A 113 -3.80 -9.52 -1.30
CA VAL A 113 -3.19 -10.84 -1.11
C VAL A 113 -2.85 -11.48 -2.45
N SER A 114 -3.81 -11.46 -3.38
CA SER A 114 -3.64 -12.02 -4.73
C SER A 114 -2.55 -11.30 -5.53
N ALA A 115 -2.46 -9.97 -5.42
CA ALA A 115 -1.45 -9.16 -6.10
C ALA A 115 -0.05 -9.47 -5.56
N VAL A 116 0.12 -9.54 -4.23
CA VAL A 116 1.40 -9.87 -3.60
C VAL A 116 1.84 -11.31 -3.94
N GLU A 117 0.93 -12.28 -3.91
CA GLU A 117 1.24 -13.65 -4.33
C GLU A 117 1.66 -13.72 -5.81
N THR A 118 0.96 -12.99 -6.68
CA THR A 118 1.26 -12.92 -8.11
C THR A 118 2.61 -12.26 -8.38
N PHE A 119 2.92 -11.18 -7.65
CA PHE A 119 4.21 -10.51 -7.68
C PHE A 119 5.32 -11.46 -7.24
N ALA A 120 5.12 -12.20 -6.15
CA ALA A 120 6.08 -13.17 -5.63
C ALA A 120 6.43 -14.26 -6.65
N LYS A 121 5.47 -14.65 -7.50
CA LYS A 121 5.67 -15.60 -8.61
C LYS A 121 6.35 -14.98 -9.84
N GLY A 122 6.73 -13.70 -9.78
CA GLY A 122 7.41 -12.98 -10.85
C GLY A 122 6.49 -12.43 -11.94
N ASN A 123 5.16 -12.51 -11.77
CA ASN A 123 4.22 -11.98 -12.76
C ASN A 123 3.85 -10.52 -12.42
N PHE A 124 4.80 -9.62 -12.62
CA PHE A 124 4.64 -8.19 -12.32
C PHE A 124 3.50 -7.52 -13.09
N PRO A 125 3.28 -7.77 -14.40
CA PRO A 125 2.15 -7.18 -15.12
C PRO A 125 0.80 -7.57 -14.52
N LYS A 126 0.63 -8.85 -14.14
CA LYS A 126 -0.64 -9.27 -13.53
C LYS A 126 -0.83 -8.72 -12.11
N ALA A 127 0.26 -8.59 -11.35
CA ALA A 127 0.19 -7.98 -10.03
C ALA A 127 -0.24 -6.50 -10.11
N SER A 128 0.30 -5.72 -11.05
CA SER A 128 -0.13 -4.33 -11.24
C SER A 128 -1.57 -4.21 -11.69
N GLU A 129 -2.07 -5.08 -12.58
CA GLU A 129 -3.50 -5.11 -12.93
C GLU A 129 -4.43 -5.32 -11.72
N LEU A 130 -4.01 -6.13 -10.74
CA LEU A 130 -4.79 -6.39 -9.53
C LEU A 130 -4.80 -5.18 -8.59
N TRP A 131 -3.67 -4.48 -8.44
CA TRP A 131 -3.65 -3.21 -7.70
C TRP A 131 -4.44 -2.11 -8.43
N GLU A 132 -4.36 -2.03 -9.75
CA GLU A 132 -5.20 -1.12 -10.55
C GLU A 132 -6.69 -1.44 -10.43
N GLN A 133 -7.05 -2.71 -10.24
CA GLN A 133 -8.42 -3.09 -9.92
C GLN A 133 -8.88 -2.50 -8.59
N ILE A 134 -8.03 -2.56 -7.57
CA ILE A 134 -8.31 -1.91 -6.28
C ILE A 134 -8.51 -0.42 -6.49
N LEU A 135 -7.64 0.25 -7.25
CA LEU A 135 -7.71 1.70 -7.46
C LEU A 135 -8.95 2.17 -8.23
N ARG A 136 -9.58 1.30 -9.02
CA ARG A 136 -10.88 1.60 -9.66
C ARG A 136 -12.01 1.73 -8.65
N ASP A 137 -12.03 0.84 -7.66
CA ASP A 137 -13.11 0.79 -6.65
C ASP A 137 -12.77 1.62 -5.40
N HIS A 138 -11.48 1.75 -5.09
CA HIS A 138 -10.90 2.42 -3.92
C HIS A 138 -9.74 3.34 -4.34
N PRO A 139 -10.01 4.48 -5.00
CA PRO A 139 -8.98 5.36 -5.56
C PRO A 139 -8.03 5.99 -4.52
N THR A 140 -8.40 5.92 -3.24
CA THR A 140 -7.63 6.43 -2.10
C THR A 140 -6.81 5.35 -1.37
N ASP A 141 -6.76 4.11 -1.90
CA ASP A 141 -5.90 3.07 -1.34
C ASP A 141 -4.42 3.33 -1.70
N MET A 142 -3.72 3.98 -0.76
CA MET A 142 -2.31 4.34 -0.94
C MET A 142 -1.39 3.12 -1.12
N LEU A 143 -1.72 1.98 -0.50
CA LEU A 143 -0.86 0.80 -0.62
C LEU A 143 -0.94 0.25 -2.04
N ALA A 144 -2.15 0.16 -2.61
CA ALA A 144 -2.35 -0.26 -3.99
C ALA A 144 -1.68 0.70 -4.97
N LEU A 145 -1.81 2.01 -4.75
CA LEU A 145 -1.18 3.03 -5.59
C LEU A 145 0.35 2.90 -5.57
N LYS A 146 0.94 2.76 -4.38
CA LYS A 146 2.40 2.71 -4.22
C LYS A 146 2.99 1.40 -4.76
N PHE A 147 2.34 0.26 -4.54
CA PHE A 147 2.79 -1.02 -5.10
C PHE A 147 2.60 -1.08 -6.62
N SER A 148 1.50 -0.54 -7.18
CA SER A 148 1.33 -0.42 -8.63
C SER A 148 2.42 0.45 -9.24
N HIS A 149 2.69 1.61 -8.65
CA HIS A 149 3.74 2.53 -9.07
C HIS A 149 5.13 1.87 -9.07
N ASP A 150 5.53 1.25 -7.96
CA ASP A 150 6.84 0.57 -7.86
C ASP A 150 6.95 -0.56 -8.89
N THR A 151 5.86 -1.28 -9.14
CA THR A 151 5.81 -2.34 -10.17
C THR A 151 5.98 -1.79 -11.59
N TYR A 152 5.32 -0.68 -11.92
CA TYR A 152 5.50 -0.02 -13.21
C TYR A 152 6.91 0.53 -13.41
N PHE A 153 7.53 1.03 -12.33
CA PHE A 153 8.93 1.41 -12.36
C PHE A 153 9.83 0.24 -12.77
N TYR A 154 9.67 -0.95 -12.17
CA TYR A 154 10.46 -2.14 -12.54
C TYR A 154 10.22 -2.60 -13.98
N LEU A 155 9.01 -2.40 -14.51
CA LEU A 155 8.64 -2.76 -15.87
C LEU A 155 9.04 -1.69 -16.92
N GLY A 156 9.49 -0.51 -16.49
CA GLY A 156 9.75 0.62 -17.39
C GLY A 156 8.48 1.23 -18.01
N HIS A 157 7.32 0.98 -17.40
CA HIS A 157 5.99 1.38 -17.88
C HIS A 157 5.66 2.82 -17.46
N GLN A 158 6.39 3.80 -18.01
CA GLN A 158 6.30 5.21 -17.60
C GLN A 158 4.90 5.82 -17.81
N GLU A 159 4.24 5.49 -18.92
CA GLU A 159 2.89 5.99 -19.23
C GLU A 159 1.87 5.48 -18.21
N GLN A 160 1.89 4.17 -17.91
CA GLN A 160 0.98 3.56 -16.94
C GLN A 160 1.23 4.10 -15.53
N MET A 161 2.49 4.34 -15.17
CA MET A 161 2.87 4.96 -13.90
C MET A 161 2.27 6.36 -13.75
N ARG A 162 2.41 7.22 -14.76
CA ARG A 162 1.80 8.56 -14.79
C ARG A 162 0.28 8.48 -14.77
N ASP A 163 -0.29 7.66 -15.65
CA ASP A 163 -1.73 7.63 -15.87
C ASP A 163 -2.48 7.01 -14.68
N SER A 164 -1.87 6.06 -13.96
CA SER A 164 -2.42 5.52 -12.71
C SER A 164 -2.59 6.61 -11.66
N VAL A 165 -1.54 7.43 -11.43
CA VAL A 165 -1.61 8.57 -10.51
C VAL A 165 -2.64 9.60 -10.99
N ALA A 166 -2.63 9.95 -12.28
CA ALA A 166 -3.57 10.92 -12.84
C ALA A 166 -5.04 10.49 -12.70
N ARG A 167 -5.34 9.19 -12.87
CA ARG A 167 -6.71 8.65 -12.71
C ARG A 167 -7.25 8.82 -11.30
N VAL A 168 -6.41 8.58 -10.29
CA VAL A 168 -6.86 8.64 -8.89
C VAL A 168 -6.78 10.04 -8.31
N TYR A 169 -5.94 10.93 -8.87
CA TYR A 169 -5.69 12.27 -8.34
C TYR A 169 -6.95 13.07 -7.95
N PRO A 170 -8.05 13.11 -8.73
CA PRO A 170 -9.26 13.86 -8.37
C PRO A 170 -9.93 13.40 -7.07
N PHE A 171 -9.64 12.17 -6.59
CA PHE A 171 -10.20 11.62 -5.36
C PHE A 171 -9.37 11.96 -4.12
N TRP A 172 -8.16 12.51 -4.28
CA TRP A 172 -7.28 12.88 -3.17
C TRP A 172 -7.54 14.32 -2.73
N THR A 173 -8.13 14.49 -1.55
CA THR A 173 -8.39 15.78 -0.91
C THR A 173 -7.41 16.01 0.24
N PRO A 174 -7.16 17.26 0.67
CA PRO A 174 -6.20 17.57 1.75
C PRO A 174 -6.49 16.89 3.10
N ASN A 175 -7.72 16.45 3.33
CA ASN A 175 -8.12 15.75 4.55
C ASN A 175 -7.79 14.26 4.51
N ILE A 176 -7.49 13.70 3.33
CA ILE A 176 -7.09 12.30 3.20
C ILE A 176 -5.65 12.17 3.68
N PRO A 177 -5.35 11.24 4.61
CA PRO A 177 -3.99 10.99 5.05
C PRO A 177 -3.06 10.70 3.87
N LEU A 178 -1.84 11.23 3.93
CA LEU A 178 -0.81 11.09 2.88
C LEU A 178 -1.11 11.85 1.58
N SER A 179 -2.19 12.64 1.51
CA SER A 179 -2.30 13.70 0.52
C SER A 179 -1.27 14.81 0.80
N SER A 180 -0.77 15.45 -0.25
CA SER A 180 0.02 16.68 -0.09
C SER A 180 -0.94 17.89 -0.11
N PRO A 181 -0.95 18.74 0.93
CA PRO A 181 -1.71 19.99 0.90
C PRO A 181 -1.24 20.93 -0.22
N GLU A 182 0.06 20.90 -0.53
CA GLU A 182 0.74 21.89 -1.37
C GLU A 182 0.49 21.69 -2.88
N LEU A 183 0.17 20.46 -3.31
CA LEU A 183 -0.11 20.17 -4.72
C LEU A 183 -1.52 20.57 -5.17
N THR A 184 -2.48 20.70 -4.24
CA THR A 184 -3.85 21.11 -4.59
C THR A 184 -3.99 22.61 -4.86
N ALA A 185 -3.05 23.42 -4.34
CA ALA A 185 -3.02 24.87 -4.58
C ALA A 185 -2.22 25.28 -5.82
N ALA A 186 -1.45 24.37 -6.43
CA ALA A 186 -0.42 24.70 -7.42
C ALA A 186 -0.78 24.40 -8.89
N ASN A 187 -2.04 24.07 -9.20
CA ASN A 187 -2.45 23.75 -10.57
C ASN A 187 -3.38 24.84 -11.15
N PRO A 188 -2.87 26.00 -11.60
CA PRO A 188 -3.62 26.86 -12.50
C PRO A 188 -3.79 26.12 -13.85
N PRO A 189 -4.85 26.39 -14.63
CA PRO A 189 -5.11 25.68 -15.88
C PRO A 189 -3.94 25.84 -16.86
N LEU A 190 -3.31 24.71 -17.22
CA LEU A 190 -2.16 24.57 -18.12
C LEU A 190 -2.50 24.79 -19.61
N PHE A 191 -3.34 25.77 -19.93
CA PHE A 191 -3.57 26.20 -21.31
C PHE A 191 -3.79 27.72 -21.34
N ALA A 192 -2.73 28.47 -21.08
CA ALA A 192 -2.58 29.77 -21.74
C ALA A 192 -1.71 29.53 -22.96
N GLU A 193 -2.27 29.74 -24.15
CA GLU A 193 -1.54 29.78 -25.42
C GLU A 193 -0.40 30.79 -25.29
N GLU A 194 0.84 30.32 -25.19
CA GLU A 194 2.01 31.14 -25.45
C GLU A 194 2.53 30.80 -26.85
N ASP A 195 2.21 31.70 -27.79
CA ASP A 195 2.83 31.83 -29.10
C ASP A 195 4.35 31.85 -28.95
N TRP A 196 5.03 30.95 -29.67
CA TRP A 196 6.48 30.99 -29.82
C TRP A 196 6.86 31.61 -31.19
N PRO A 197 7.90 32.46 -31.26
CA PRO A 197 8.33 33.13 -32.50
C PRO A 197 8.88 32.21 -33.60
#